data_AF-A0A7L1IDY1-F1
#
_entry.id   AF-A0A7L1IDY1-F1
#
_cell.length_a   1.000
_cell.length_b   1.000
_cell.length_c   1.000
_cell.angle_alpha   90.00
_cell.angle_beta   90.00
_cell.angle_gamma   90.00
#
_symmetry.space_group_name_H-M   'P 1'
#
loop_
_entity.id
_entity.type
_entity.pdbx_description
1 polymer ?
#
loop_
_entity_poly.entity_id
_entity_poly.type
_entity_poly.pdbx_seq_one_letter_code
_entity_poly.pdbx_strand_id
1 'polypeptide(L)'
;PRVSPQRQREEAAETSDLSGEEDDDYVPYVPVKQRKQQMLQKLLQMRRKVVSEEEQRDSGSEQRGDEDDIPLGPQSNISLLDQHQHLKEKAEARKESAKEKQLKEEEKILESVAEGRALMSVKEMAKGITYDDPIKTSWRAPRYILGMSEARHDRVRKKYHILVEGEGIPPPIKSFKEMKFPAAILRGLKKKGIQQPTPIQIQGIPTILSGRDMIGIAFTGSGKTLVFTLPVIMFCLEQEKRLPFSKREGPYGLIICPSRELARQTHGIIDYYCRLLQEDGLPPLRCALCIGGMSVKEQMETIKHGVHMMVATPGRLMDLLQKKMVSLDICRYLALDEADRMIDMGFEGDIRTIFSYFKGQRQTLLFSATMPKKIQNFAKSALVKPITINVGRAGAASLDVVQEVEYVKEEAKMVYLLECLQKTPPPVLIFAEKKADVDAIHEYLLLKGVEAVAIHGGKDQEERTKAIEAFRDGKKDVLVATDVASKGLDFPAIQHVINYDMPEEIENYVHRIGRTGRSGNTGIATTFINKAC
;
A
#
# COMPACT_ATOMS: atom_id res chain seq x y z
N PRO A 1 45.43 23.06 -81.55
CA PRO A 1 44.31 22.31 -82.18
C PRO A 1 43.38 21.74 -81.09
N ARG A 2 42.37 22.51 -80.66
CA ARG A 2 40.93 22.34 -81.03
C ARG A 2 40.44 20.93 -80.62
N VAL A 3 39.47 20.73 -79.72
CA VAL A 3 38.11 21.31 -79.59
C VAL A 3 37.58 20.90 -78.20
N SER A 4 37.28 21.81 -77.25
CA SER A 4 35.96 22.39 -76.90
C SER A 4 35.09 21.52 -75.95
N PRO A 5 34.04 22.04 -75.27
CA PRO A 5 34.19 22.78 -74.01
C PRO A 5 33.11 22.46 -72.92
N GLN A 6 33.32 22.99 -71.70
CA GLN A 6 32.32 23.49 -70.71
C GLN A 6 31.30 22.46 -70.12
N ARG A 7 30.88 22.48 -68.84
CA ARG A 7 30.73 23.53 -67.82
C ARG A 7 30.31 22.89 -66.46
N GLN A 8 30.63 23.60 -65.37
CA GLN A 8 29.94 23.68 -64.04
C GLN A 8 29.99 22.44 -63.09
N ARG A 9 30.71 22.51 -61.95
CA ARG A 9 30.49 23.19 -60.62
C ARG A 9 29.91 22.18 -59.61
N GLU A 10 30.77 21.55 -58.80
CA GLU A 10 31.13 21.86 -57.40
C GLU A 10 30.19 21.25 -56.37
N GLU A 11 30.69 20.27 -55.61
CA GLU A 11 30.26 19.94 -54.25
C GLU A 11 31.44 19.29 -53.50
N ALA A 12 31.64 19.71 -52.25
CA ALA A 12 32.71 19.29 -51.36
C ALA A 12 32.18 18.31 -50.29
N ALA A 13 32.98 17.30 -49.95
CA ALA A 13 32.86 16.49 -48.75
C ALA A 13 34.25 15.93 -48.36
N GLU A 14 34.57 16.02 -47.05
CA GLU A 14 35.22 15.00 -46.19
C GLU A 14 36.64 14.48 -46.56
N THR A 15 37.64 14.24 -45.69
CA THR A 15 37.71 13.98 -44.23
C THR A 15 39.17 13.94 -43.74
N SER A 16 39.33 13.98 -42.41
CA SER A 16 40.35 13.38 -41.51
C SER A 16 41.80 13.87 -41.48
N ASP A 17 42.27 14.25 -40.28
CA ASP A 17 43.55 13.75 -39.71
C ASP A 17 43.55 13.86 -38.16
N LEU A 18 44.26 12.93 -37.52
CA LEU A 18 44.41 12.74 -36.06
C LEU A 18 45.76 13.30 -35.56
N SER A 19 45.79 14.01 -34.42
CA SER A 19 46.98 14.09 -33.53
C SER A 19 46.69 14.67 -32.13
N GLY A 20 47.18 13.97 -31.09
CA GLY A 20 47.98 14.51 -29.98
C GLY A 20 47.31 15.32 -28.84
N GLU A 21 47.26 14.71 -27.66
CA GLU A 21 46.97 15.31 -26.33
C GLU A 21 48.15 16.14 -25.79
N GLU A 22 47.91 17.32 -25.20
CA GLU A 22 48.79 17.95 -24.20
C GLU A 22 47.96 18.62 -23.08
N ASP A 23 48.19 18.15 -21.85
CA ASP A 23 47.70 18.64 -20.56
C ASP A 23 48.27 20.03 -20.22
N ASP A 24 47.43 20.98 -19.80
CA ASP A 24 47.89 22.31 -19.36
C ASP A 24 47.04 22.85 -18.18
N ASP A 25 47.05 22.13 -17.04
CA ASP A 25 46.33 22.50 -15.81
C ASP A 25 47.32 22.70 -14.62
N TYR A 26 48.33 23.56 -14.81
CA TYR A 26 49.29 23.91 -13.75
C TYR A 26 48.77 25.06 -12.87
N VAL A 27 48.39 24.73 -11.63
CA VAL A 27 48.07 25.73 -10.58
C VAL A 27 49.31 25.97 -9.70
N PRO A 28 49.86 27.20 -9.64
CA PRO A 28 51.06 27.47 -8.84
C PRO A 28 50.82 27.27 -7.34
N TYR A 29 51.74 26.56 -6.69
CA TYR A 29 51.66 26.22 -5.27
C TYR A 29 51.74 27.46 -4.37
N VAL A 30 50.68 27.71 -3.60
CA VAL A 30 50.65 28.75 -2.55
C VAL A 30 51.01 28.13 -1.18
N PRO A 31 52.03 28.64 -0.46
CA PRO A 31 52.43 28.16 0.86
C PRO A 31 51.29 28.15 1.88
N VAL A 32 51.24 27.12 2.73
CA VAL A 32 50.14 26.86 3.69
C VAL A 32 49.86 28.04 4.63
N LYS A 33 50.89 28.82 5.00
CA LYS A 33 50.76 29.99 5.87
C LYS A 33 49.94 31.11 5.21
N GLN A 34 50.15 31.35 3.91
CA GLN A 34 49.36 32.32 3.14
C GLN A 34 47.92 31.83 2.91
N ARG A 35 47.74 30.52 2.70
CA ARG A 35 46.42 29.90 2.56
C ARG A 35 45.56 30.06 3.83
N LYS A 36 46.15 29.88 5.02
CA LYS A 36 45.49 30.14 6.32
C LYS A 36 45.14 31.61 6.53
N GLN A 37 46.04 32.54 6.17
CA GLN A 37 45.76 33.97 6.29
C GLN A 37 44.65 34.43 5.34
N GLN A 38 44.65 33.96 4.09
CA GLN A 38 43.60 34.26 3.12
C GLN A 38 42.24 33.70 3.58
N MET A 39 42.22 32.48 4.13
CA MET A 39 41.00 31.89 4.67
C MET A 39 40.46 32.65 5.89
N LEU A 40 41.34 33.09 6.79
CA LEU A 40 40.97 33.90 7.95
C LEU A 40 40.44 35.28 7.54
N GLN A 41 41.05 35.94 6.56
CA GLN A 41 40.54 37.20 6.00
C GLN A 41 39.18 37.01 5.32
N LYS A 42 38.98 35.90 4.58
CA LYS A 42 37.70 35.59 3.95
C LYS A 42 36.60 35.37 4.98
N LEU A 43 36.91 34.67 6.08
CA LEU A 43 36.02 34.49 7.22
C LEU A 43 35.69 35.81 7.94
N LEU A 44 36.68 36.69 8.14
CA LEU A 44 36.47 38.01 8.73
C LEU A 44 35.61 38.92 7.83
N GLN A 45 35.78 38.85 6.51
CA GLN A 45 34.94 39.57 5.55
C GLN A 45 33.51 39.03 5.52
N MET A 46 33.33 37.71 5.56
CA MET A 46 31.99 37.10 5.69
C MET A 46 31.31 37.52 6.98
N ARG A 47 32.04 37.52 8.10
CA ARG A 47 31.49 37.96 9.39
C ARG A 47 31.10 39.44 9.38
N ARG A 48 31.90 40.32 8.77
CA ARG A 48 31.51 41.73 8.57
C ARG A 48 30.27 41.89 7.70
N LYS A 49 30.11 41.06 6.66
CA LYS A 49 28.92 41.06 5.80
C LYS A 49 27.66 40.65 6.55
N VAL A 50 27.75 39.63 7.41
CA VAL A 50 26.63 39.18 8.24
C VAL A 50 26.22 40.28 9.24
N VAL A 51 27.19 40.95 9.87
CA VAL A 51 26.89 42.06 10.81
C VAL A 51 26.22 43.24 10.09
N SER A 52 26.65 43.58 8.86
CA SER A 52 25.99 44.64 8.09
C SER A 52 24.60 44.27 7.58
N GLU A 53 24.31 42.98 7.38
CA GLU A 53 22.99 42.48 6.99
C GLU A 53 22.03 42.36 8.19
N GLU A 54 22.55 42.19 9.40
CA GLU A 54 21.78 42.23 10.65
C GLU A 54 21.41 43.67 11.07
N GLU A 55 22.31 44.65 10.90
CA GLU A 55 22.03 46.07 11.21
C GLU A 55 21.00 46.73 10.26
N GLN A 56 20.78 46.17 9.06
CA GLN A 56 19.76 46.69 8.12
C GLN A 56 18.36 46.12 8.35
N ARG A 57 18.19 45.10 9.20
CA ARG A 57 16.88 44.48 9.46
C ARG A 57 16.16 45.02 10.69
N ASP A 58 16.78 45.92 11.47
CA ASP A 58 16.23 46.41 12.73
C ASP A 58 15.77 47.88 12.67
N SER A 59 14.95 48.21 11.65
CA SER A 59 14.19 49.45 11.61
C SER A 59 12.72 49.18 11.27
N GLY A 60 11.97 48.72 12.28
CA GLY A 60 10.52 48.55 12.23
C GLY A 60 9.94 48.37 13.63
N SER A 61 9.14 49.33 14.06
CA SER A 61 8.60 49.52 15.42
C SER A 61 7.53 48.51 15.87
N GLU A 62 7.62 47.98 17.10
CA GLU A 62 6.69 48.23 18.24
C GLU A 62 6.73 47.14 19.36
N GLN A 63 6.93 47.64 20.60
CA GLN A 63 6.35 47.25 21.90
C GLN A 63 6.54 45.86 22.56
N ARG A 64 7.37 45.92 23.63
CA ARG A 64 7.25 45.36 25.00
C ARG A 64 7.08 43.85 25.21
N GLY A 65 8.09 43.26 25.85
CA GLY A 65 7.96 42.07 26.70
C GLY A 65 9.31 41.48 27.11
N ASP A 66 9.77 41.85 28.31
CA ASP A 66 10.83 41.24 29.14
C ASP A 66 12.11 40.74 28.44
N GLU A 67 13.07 41.66 28.30
CA GLU A 67 14.49 41.30 28.18
C GLU A 67 14.99 40.77 29.54
N ASP A 68 15.04 39.45 29.70
CA ASP A 68 15.93 38.83 30.67
C ASP A 68 17.38 39.06 30.18
N ASP A 69 17.99 40.12 30.70
CA ASP A 69 19.40 40.47 30.60
C ASP A 69 20.29 39.21 30.72
N ILE A 70 21.05 38.90 29.67
CA ILE A 70 22.11 37.89 29.71
C ILE A 70 23.35 38.58 30.28
N PRO A 71 23.85 38.26 31.47
CA PRO A 71 25.11 38.80 31.94
C PRO A 71 26.23 38.12 31.14
N LEU A 72 26.76 38.81 30.12
CA LEU A 72 27.98 38.41 29.42
C LEU A 72 29.19 38.73 30.31
N GLY A 73 29.41 37.86 31.31
CA GLY A 73 30.57 37.90 32.20
C GLY A 73 30.74 36.58 32.95
N PRO A 74 31.97 36.11 33.19
CA PRO A 74 32.19 34.86 33.92
C PRO A 74 31.71 34.98 35.36
N GLN A 75 30.73 34.16 35.73
CA GLN A 75 30.26 34.04 37.13
C GLN A 75 31.27 33.21 37.92
N SER A 76 31.86 33.79 38.96
CA SER A 76 33.02 33.24 39.68
C SER A 76 32.73 31.99 40.53
N ASN A 77 31.48 31.53 40.61
CA ASN A 77 31.06 30.46 41.53
C ASN A 77 30.50 29.20 40.84
N ILE A 78 30.71 29.02 39.54
CA ILE A 78 30.21 27.84 38.81
C ILE A 78 31.34 27.30 37.94
N SER A 79 31.53 25.97 37.94
CA SER A 79 32.54 25.31 37.13
C SER A 79 32.32 25.59 35.64
N LEU A 80 33.40 25.83 34.90
CA LEU A 80 33.37 26.05 33.44
C LEU A 80 32.74 24.86 32.69
N LEU A 81 32.85 23.65 33.23
CA LEU A 81 32.22 22.45 32.68
C LEU A 81 30.69 22.51 32.80
N ASP A 82 30.17 22.93 33.95
CA ASP A 82 28.73 23.04 34.19
C ASP A 82 28.11 24.15 33.36
N GLN A 83 28.82 25.28 33.18
CA GLN A 83 28.39 26.35 32.28
C GLN A 83 28.30 25.88 30.82
N HIS A 84 29.26 25.06 30.38
CA HIS A 84 29.24 24.51 29.02
C HIS A 84 28.10 23.50 28.82
N GLN A 85 27.81 22.69 29.83
CA GLN A 85 26.71 21.74 29.80
C GLN A 85 25.35 22.45 29.77
N HIS A 86 25.16 23.49 30.59
CA HIS A 86 23.94 24.30 30.58
C HIS A 86 23.71 25.04 29.26
N LEU A 87 24.77 25.53 28.62
CA LEU A 87 24.71 26.15 27.30
C LEU A 87 24.39 25.12 26.21
N LYS A 88 24.92 23.91 26.32
CA LYS A 88 24.64 22.80 25.40
C LYS A 88 23.20 22.33 25.50
N GLU A 89 22.68 22.14 26.72
CA GLU A 89 21.28 21.75 26.97
C GLU A 89 20.30 22.83 26.46
N LYS A 90 20.59 24.13 26.70
CA LYS A 90 19.77 25.23 26.15
C LYS A 90 19.83 25.30 24.62
N ALA A 91 20.98 24.98 24.01
CA ALA A 91 21.12 24.93 22.55
C ALA A 91 20.40 23.72 21.94
N GLU A 92 20.42 22.56 22.60
CA GLU A 92 19.67 21.37 22.20
C GLU A 92 18.16 21.60 22.32
N ALA A 93 17.67 22.20 23.41
CA ALA A 93 16.26 22.56 23.57
C ALA A 93 15.78 23.58 22.51
N ARG A 94 16.62 24.57 22.15
CA ARG A 94 16.32 25.49 21.03
C ARG A 94 16.29 24.78 19.68
N LYS A 95 17.16 23.80 19.44
CA LYS A 95 17.15 22.97 18.21
C LYS A 95 15.91 22.09 18.14
N GLU A 96 15.50 21.47 19.25
CA GLU A 96 14.27 20.68 19.31
C GLU A 96 13.04 21.55 19.04
N SER A 97 12.95 22.73 19.66
CA SER A 97 11.87 23.70 19.42
C SER A 97 11.82 24.20 17.97
N ALA A 98 12.98 24.46 17.35
CA ALA A 98 13.06 24.87 15.95
C ALA A 98 12.66 23.74 14.99
N LYS A 99 13.07 22.50 15.29
CA LYS A 99 12.70 21.31 14.52
C LYS A 99 11.21 21.00 14.62
N GLU A 100 10.60 21.21 15.80
CA GLU A 100 9.16 21.04 15.99
C GLU A 100 8.35 22.11 15.25
N LYS A 101 8.84 23.37 15.21
CA LYS A 101 8.25 24.43 14.39
C LYS A 101 8.37 24.13 12.89
N GLN A 102 9.54 23.67 12.43
CA GLN A 102 9.73 23.23 11.04
C GLN A 102 8.80 22.07 10.66
N LEU A 103 8.63 21.06 11.52
CA LEU A 103 7.70 19.96 11.29
C LEU A 103 6.24 20.43 11.20
N LYS A 104 5.83 21.40 12.03
CA LYS A 104 4.48 21.99 11.97
C LYS A 104 4.28 22.83 10.70
N GLU A 105 5.29 23.58 10.28
CA GLU A 105 5.26 24.32 9.01
C GLU A 105 5.21 23.37 7.82
N GLU A 106 6.03 22.31 7.81
CA GLU A 106 5.98 21.26 6.79
C GLU A 106 4.62 20.56 6.76
N GLU A 107 4.02 20.22 7.91
CA GLU A 107 2.67 19.65 7.98
C GLU A 107 1.63 20.60 7.40
N LYS A 108 1.72 21.90 7.68
CA LYS A 108 0.80 22.92 7.17
C LYS A 108 0.96 23.16 5.66
N ILE A 109 2.19 23.11 5.15
CA ILE A 109 2.47 23.14 3.71
C ILE A 109 1.94 21.87 3.05
N LEU A 110 2.14 20.69 3.66
CA LEU A 110 1.61 19.43 3.16
C LEU A 110 0.08 19.42 3.13
N GLU A 111 -0.56 20.00 4.14
CA GLU A 111 -2.02 20.14 4.25
C GLU A 111 -2.57 21.06 3.15
N SER A 112 -1.97 22.24 2.94
CA SER A 112 -2.35 23.15 1.85
C SER A 112 -2.08 22.58 0.44
N VAL A 113 -1.04 21.76 0.26
CA VAL A 113 -0.78 21.05 -1.02
C VAL A 113 -1.75 19.89 -1.23
N ALA A 114 -2.15 19.20 -0.15
CA ALA A 114 -3.15 18.13 -0.20
C ALA A 114 -4.55 18.68 -0.55
N GLU A 115 -4.91 19.85 -0.02
CA GLU A 115 -6.13 20.59 -0.38
C GLU A 115 -6.16 20.94 -1.88
N GLY A 116 -5.01 21.28 -2.47
CA GLY A 116 -4.88 21.59 -3.91
C GLY A 116 -4.94 20.38 -4.85
N ARG A 117 -4.91 19.14 -4.34
CA ARG A 117 -4.94 17.89 -5.13
C ARG A 117 -5.97 16.89 -4.60
N ALA A 118 -7.16 17.35 -4.23
CA ALA A 118 -8.30 16.45 -4.04
C ALA A 118 -8.44 15.59 -5.32
N LEU A 119 -8.51 14.27 -5.17
CA LEU A 119 -8.55 13.31 -6.29
C LEU A 119 -9.94 13.27 -6.95
N MET A 120 -10.41 14.44 -7.33
CA MET A 120 -11.59 14.67 -8.14
C MET A 120 -11.19 14.63 -9.61
N SER A 121 -12.14 14.27 -10.49
CA SER A 121 -11.87 14.36 -11.91
C SER A 121 -11.55 15.81 -12.28
N VAL A 122 -10.64 16.04 -13.23
CA VAL A 122 -10.34 17.38 -13.79
C VAL A 122 -11.63 18.10 -14.19
N LYS A 123 -12.66 17.35 -14.61
CA LYS A 123 -14.00 17.86 -14.95
C LYS A 123 -14.85 18.27 -13.75
N GLU A 124 -14.69 17.64 -12.59
CA GLU A 124 -15.40 17.98 -11.35
C GLU A 124 -14.75 19.19 -10.68
N MET A 125 -13.41 19.25 -10.68
CA MET A 125 -12.66 20.43 -10.24
C MET A 125 -12.99 21.66 -11.09
N ALA A 126 -13.05 21.51 -12.42
CA ALA A 126 -13.45 22.60 -13.32
C ALA A 126 -14.91 23.07 -13.12
N LYS A 127 -15.75 22.26 -12.45
CA LYS A 127 -17.15 22.59 -12.13
C LYS A 127 -17.36 22.99 -10.66
N GLY A 128 -16.31 22.97 -9.82
CA GLY A 128 -16.41 23.28 -8.39
C GLY A 128 -17.29 22.32 -7.59
N ILE A 129 -17.47 21.07 -8.05
CA ILE A 129 -18.32 20.09 -7.36
C ILE A 129 -17.55 19.49 -6.19
N THR A 130 -17.99 19.75 -4.96
CA THR A 130 -17.54 19.03 -3.75
C THR A 130 -18.61 18.03 -3.32
N TYR A 131 -18.18 16.81 -3.00
CA TYR A 131 -19.09 15.80 -2.44
C TYR A 131 -18.96 15.81 -0.92
N ASP A 132 -19.99 16.29 -0.23
CA ASP A 132 -19.98 16.42 1.23
C ASP A 132 -20.79 15.34 1.95
N ASP A 133 -21.66 14.64 1.22
CA ASP A 133 -22.58 13.63 1.75
C ASP A 133 -22.25 12.23 1.22
N PRO A 134 -22.42 11.15 2.02
CA PRO A 134 -22.25 9.79 1.55
C PRO A 134 -23.27 9.38 0.46
N ILE A 135 -22.94 8.32 -0.29
CA ILE A 135 -23.87 7.75 -1.26
C ILE A 135 -25.11 7.22 -0.53
N LYS A 136 -26.29 7.59 -1.03
CA LYS A 136 -27.57 7.09 -0.50
C LYS A 136 -27.81 5.67 -1.00
N THR A 137 -27.92 4.71 -0.09
CA THR A 137 -28.30 3.33 -0.39
C THR A 137 -29.73 3.05 0.07
N SER A 138 -30.35 2.00 -0.48
CA SER A 138 -31.66 1.48 -0.05
C SER A 138 -31.58 0.64 1.22
N TRP A 139 -30.38 0.16 1.57
CA TRP A 139 -30.18 -0.71 2.71
C TRP A 139 -30.32 0.06 4.04
N ARG A 140 -30.99 -0.57 5.01
CA ARG A 140 -31.10 -0.08 6.39
C ARG A 140 -30.93 -1.24 7.36
N ALA A 141 -30.19 -1.00 8.43
CA ALA A 141 -30.08 -1.95 9.53
C ALA A 141 -31.46 -2.30 10.12
N PRO A 142 -31.62 -3.48 10.75
CA PRO A 142 -32.87 -3.85 11.42
C PRO A 142 -33.28 -2.82 12.49
N ARG A 143 -34.59 -2.51 12.57
CA ARG A 143 -35.13 -1.49 13.49
C ARG A 143 -34.74 -1.73 14.96
N TYR A 144 -34.75 -2.99 15.40
CA TYR A 144 -34.39 -3.34 16.77
C TYR A 144 -32.90 -3.11 17.08
N ILE A 145 -32.01 -3.12 16.07
CA ILE A 145 -30.58 -2.79 16.22
C ILE A 145 -30.38 -1.28 16.26
N LEU A 146 -31.10 -0.55 15.39
CA LEU A 146 -31.10 0.92 15.35
C LEU A 146 -31.65 1.53 16.65
N GLY A 147 -32.65 0.90 17.27
CA GLY A 147 -33.22 1.34 18.55
C GLY A 147 -32.37 0.98 19.78
N MET A 148 -31.24 0.31 19.63
CA MET A 148 -30.35 0.04 20.77
C MET A 148 -29.56 1.30 21.14
N SER A 149 -29.30 1.49 22.43
CA SER A 149 -28.42 2.55 22.92
C SER A 149 -26.99 2.41 22.39
N GLU A 150 -26.32 3.52 22.15
CA GLU A 150 -24.91 3.58 21.72
C GLU A 150 -23.98 2.78 22.64
N ALA A 151 -24.18 2.85 23.96
CA ALA A 151 -23.43 2.06 24.94
C ALA A 151 -23.50 0.54 24.69
N ARG A 152 -24.57 0.04 24.06
CA ARG A 152 -24.70 -1.38 23.69
C ARG A 152 -23.90 -1.69 22.43
N HIS A 153 -23.87 -0.77 21.47
CA HIS A 153 -23.00 -0.89 20.29
C HIS A 153 -21.52 -0.86 20.70
N ASP A 154 -21.16 0.02 21.64
CA ASP A 154 -19.78 0.11 22.16
C ASP A 154 -19.36 -1.14 22.93
N ARG A 155 -20.27 -1.75 23.70
CA ARG A 155 -20.00 -3.06 24.31
C ARG A 155 -19.66 -4.12 23.27
N VAL A 156 -20.32 -4.12 22.11
CA VAL A 156 -20.01 -5.04 21.01
C VAL A 156 -18.63 -4.71 20.43
N ARG A 157 -18.35 -3.45 20.11
CA ARG A 157 -17.04 -3.01 19.59
C ARG A 157 -15.90 -3.39 20.54
N LYS A 158 -16.06 -3.12 21.84
CA LYS A 158 -15.10 -3.48 22.89
C LYS A 158 -14.90 -4.99 23.01
N LYS A 159 -15.97 -5.79 22.94
CA LYS A 159 -15.89 -7.27 22.99
C LYS A 159 -15.07 -7.85 21.85
N TYR A 160 -15.16 -7.26 20.66
CA TYR A 160 -14.47 -7.75 19.46
C TYR A 160 -13.20 -6.96 19.13
N HIS A 161 -12.72 -6.11 20.05
CA HIS A 161 -11.53 -5.26 19.87
C HIS A 161 -11.56 -4.43 18.57
N ILE A 162 -12.74 -3.85 18.28
CA ILE A 162 -12.96 -2.99 17.12
C ILE A 162 -12.83 -1.54 17.59
N LEU A 163 -11.85 -0.83 17.06
CA LEU A 163 -11.71 0.60 17.18
C LEU A 163 -12.36 1.24 15.95
N VAL A 164 -13.24 2.22 16.17
CA VAL A 164 -13.96 2.90 15.09
C VAL A 164 -13.86 4.40 15.29
N GLU A 165 -13.55 5.11 14.23
CA GLU A 165 -13.43 6.57 14.19
C GLU A 165 -14.25 7.12 13.02
N GLY A 166 -14.76 8.34 13.17
CA GLY A 166 -15.58 9.04 12.18
C GLY A 166 -16.99 9.36 12.68
N GLU A 167 -17.71 10.18 11.93
CA GLU A 167 -19.04 10.64 12.29
C GLU A 167 -20.13 9.68 11.78
N GLY A 168 -21.25 9.56 12.51
CA GLY A 168 -22.44 8.82 12.05
C GLY A 168 -22.18 7.33 11.81
N ILE A 169 -21.48 6.68 12.74
CA ILE A 169 -21.05 5.27 12.63
C ILE A 169 -22.28 4.33 12.63
N PRO A 170 -22.49 3.51 11.58
CA PRO A 170 -23.56 2.53 11.57
C PRO A 170 -23.42 1.48 12.68
N PRO A 171 -24.52 0.88 13.16
CA PRO A 171 -24.44 -0.06 14.27
C PRO A 171 -23.72 -1.37 13.86
N PRO A 172 -22.92 -1.97 14.77
CA PRO A 172 -22.30 -3.26 14.51
C PRO A 172 -23.34 -4.38 14.46
N ILE A 173 -23.25 -5.27 13.47
CA ILE A 173 -24.19 -6.38 13.27
C ILE A 173 -23.46 -7.71 13.42
N LYS A 174 -23.96 -8.58 14.31
CA LYS A 174 -23.26 -9.83 14.71
C LYS A 174 -23.64 -11.06 13.87
N SER A 175 -24.58 -10.93 12.95
CA SER A 175 -25.03 -12.04 12.10
C SER A 175 -25.20 -11.61 10.65
N PHE A 176 -24.70 -12.41 9.71
CA PHE A 176 -24.94 -12.20 8.27
C PHE A 176 -26.43 -12.19 7.92
N LYS A 177 -27.27 -12.93 8.67
CA LYS A 177 -28.73 -12.90 8.46
C LYS A 177 -29.32 -11.54 8.80
N GLU A 178 -28.84 -10.91 9.88
CA GLU A 178 -29.29 -9.57 10.31
C GLU A 178 -28.79 -8.47 9.36
N MET A 179 -27.69 -8.71 8.64
CA MET A 179 -27.21 -7.86 7.54
C MET A 179 -28.10 -7.93 6.29
N LYS A 180 -29.13 -8.79 6.27
CA LYS A 180 -30.12 -8.97 5.19
C LYS A 180 -29.54 -9.51 3.88
N PHE A 181 -28.54 -10.38 3.95
CA PHE A 181 -28.05 -11.08 2.76
C PHE A 181 -29.06 -12.14 2.26
N PRO A 182 -29.17 -12.36 0.93
CA PRO A 182 -29.93 -13.44 0.33
C PRO A 182 -29.60 -14.82 0.91
N ALA A 183 -30.59 -15.71 0.94
CA ALA A 183 -30.43 -17.07 1.45
C ALA A 183 -29.30 -17.83 0.73
N ALA A 184 -29.13 -17.62 -0.58
CA ALA A 184 -28.03 -18.19 -1.36
C ALA A 184 -26.64 -17.83 -0.80
N ILE A 185 -26.39 -16.56 -0.48
CA ILE A 185 -25.13 -16.10 0.12
C ILE A 185 -24.95 -16.74 1.51
N LEU A 186 -25.99 -16.79 2.33
CA LEU A 186 -25.93 -17.41 3.66
C LEU A 186 -25.60 -18.91 3.58
N ARG A 187 -26.17 -19.64 2.62
CA ARG A 187 -25.83 -21.05 2.37
C ARG A 187 -24.37 -21.19 1.89
N GLY A 188 -23.91 -20.30 1.02
CA GLY A 188 -22.52 -20.27 0.55
C GLY A 188 -21.51 -20.06 1.68
N LEU A 189 -21.77 -19.08 2.56
CA LEU A 189 -20.96 -18.83 3.75
C LEU A 189 -20.87 -20.08 4.64
N LYS A 190 -22.01 -20.73 4.91
CA LYS A 190 -22.06 -21.97 5.70
C LYS A 190 -21.29 -23.12 5.04
N LYS A 191 -21.38 -23.28 3.72
CA LYS A 191 -20.60 -24.28 2.96
C LYS A 191 -19.09 -24.03 3.05
N LYS A 192 -18.65 -22.78 3.12
CA LYS A 192 -17.26 -22.38 3.34
C LYS A 192 -16.82 -22.43 4.81
N GLY A 193 -17.66 -22.94 5.72
CA GLY A 193 -17.36 -23.02 7.16
C GLY A 193 -17.50 -21.70 7.91
N ILE A 194 -17.99 -20.64 7.27
CA ILE A 194 -18.11 -19.29 7.86
C ILE A 194 -19.47 -19.19 8.56
N GLN A 195 -19.49 -19.44 9.86
CA GLN A 195 -20.72 -19.41 10.67
C GLN A 195 -21.07 -18.02 11.23
N GLN A 196 -20.05 -17.26 11.61
CA GLN A 196 -20.20 -15.93 12.22
C GLN A 196 -19.28 -14.92 11.53
N PRO A 197 -19.68 -13.65 11.43
CA PRO A 197 -18.84 -12.61 10.87
C PRO A 197 -17.61 -12.36 11.76
N THR A 198 -16.46 -12.13 11.12
CA THR A 198 -15.23 -11.69 11.80
C THR A 198 -15.39 -10.26 12.31
N PRO A 199 -14.54 -9.77 13.24
CA PRO A 199 -14.66 -8.43 13.80
C PRO A 199 -14.71 -7.32 12.73
N ILE A 200 -13.89 -7.42 11.67
CA ILE A 200 -13.89 -6.43 10.58
C ILE A 200 -15.19 -6.49 9.76
N GLN A 201 -15.82 -7.67 9.65
CA GLN A 201 -17.10 -7.86 8.97
C GLN A 201 -18.28 -7.33 9.80
N ILE A 202 -18.23 -7.46 11.13
CA ILE A 202 -19.29 -7.00 12.05
C ILE A 202 -19.57 -5.50 11.88
N GLN A 203 -18.52 -4.69 11.74
CA GLN A 203 -18.63 -3.24 11.59
C GLN A 203 -18.51 -2.80 10.12
N GLY A 204 -17.62 -3.43 9.34
CA GLY A 204 -17.34 -3.02 7.96
C GLY A 204 -18.49 -3.25 6.99
N ILE A 205 -19.17 -4.41 7.05
CA ILE A 205 -20.26 -4.70 6.14
C ILE A 205 -21.44 -3.70 6.32
N PRO A 206 -21.94 -3.44 7.55
CA PRO A 206 -22.97 -2.43 7.77
C PRO A 206 -22.55 -1.02 7.33
N THR A 207 -21.28 -0.65 7.54
CA THR A 207 -20.71 0.63 7.08
C THR A 207 -20.82 0.76 5.56
N ILE A 208 -20.38 -0.26 4.83
CA ILE A 208 -20.38 -0.25 3.38
C ILE A 208 -21.81 -0.28 2.82
N LEU A 209 -22.67 -1.15 3.36
CA LEU A 209 -24.07 -1.23 2.93
C LEU A 209 -24.85 0.08 3.18
N SER A 210 -24.41 0.90 4.13
CA SER A 210 -24.96 2.24 4.39
C SER A 210 -24.46 3.33 3.43
N GLY A 211 -23.56 2.99 2.49
CA GLY A 211 -23.02 3.92 1.49
C GLY A 211 -21.90 4.83 1.99
N ARG A 212 -21.31 4.51 3.14
CA ARG A 212 -20.19 5.27 3.73
C ARG A 212 -18.86 4.83 3.14
N ASP A 213 -17.99 5.78 2.86
CA ASP A 213 -16.58 5.52 2.62
C ASP A 213 -15.95 4.89 3.87
N MET A 214 -14.97 4.02 3.68
CA MET A 214 -14.40 3.22 4.77
C MET A 214 -12.90 3.05 4.60
N ILE A 215 -12.18 3.19 5.72
CA ILE A 215 -10.80 2.74 5.86
C ILE A 215 -10.81 1.50 6.75
N GLY A 216 -10.54 0.33 6.18
CA GLY A 216 -10.46 -0.94 6.89
C GLY A 216 -9.02 -1.32 7.20
N ILE A 217 -8.61 -1.17 8.46
CA ILE A 217 -7.29 -1.58 8.95
C ILE A 217 -7.43 -2.93 9.64
N ALA A 218 -6.88 -3.97 9.02
CA ALA A 218 -6.80 -5.31 9.62
C ALA A 218 -5.71 -6.15 8.96
N PHE A 219 -5.19 -7.15 9.67
CA PHE A 219 -4.18 -8.08 9.14
C PHE A 219 -4.74 -9.00 8.04
N THR A 220 -3.87 -9.68 7.30
CA THR A 220 -4.27 -10.69 6.29
C THR A 220 -4.96 -11.88 6.96
N GLY A 221 -6.02 -12.41 6.35
CA GLY A 221 -6.79 -13.51 6.96
C GLY A 221 -7.87 -13.08 7.96
N SER A 222 -7.99 -11.79 8.28
CA SER A 222 -9.09 -11.24 9.11
C SER A 222 -10.46 -11.25 8.41
N GLY A 223 -10.53 -11.68 7.14
CA GLY A 223 -11.77 -11.75 6.36
C GLY A 223 -12.15 -10.47 5.61
N LYS A 224 -11.19 -9.55 5.38
CA LYS A 224 -11.39 -8.28 4.64
C LYS A 224 -12.05 -8.46 3.28
N THR A 225 -11.68 -9.50 2.53
CA THR A 225 -12.18 -9.72 1.17
C THR A 225 -13.70 -9.83 1.12
N LEU A 226 -14.34 -10.49 2.10
CA LEU A 226 -15.81 -10.58 2.16
C LEU A 226 -16.47 -9.25 2.53
N VAL A 227 -15.75 -8.37 3.22
CA VAL A 227 -16.25 -7.06 3.65
C VAL A 227 -16.57 -6.20 2.44
N PHE A 228 -15.73 -6.22 1.40
CA PHE A 228 -15.96 -5.43 0.18
C PHE A 228 -16.54 -6.21 -0.99
N THR A 229 -16.46 -7.55 -1.03
CA THR A 229 -17.05 -8.35 -2.12
C THR A 229 -18.56 -8.60 -1.91
N LEU A 230 -19.02 -8.85 -0.68
CA LEU A 230 -20.45 -9.11 -0.48
C LEU A 230 -21.34 -7.87 -0.72
N PRO A 231 -20.98 -6.65 -0.24
CA PRO A 231 -21.78 -5.46 -0.53
C PRO A 231 -21.81 -5.09 -2.01
N VAL A 232 -20.69 -5.21 -2.73
CA VAL A 232 -20.69 -4.89 -4.18
C VAL A 232 -21.60 -5.83 -4.97
N ILE A 233 -21.61 -7.13 -4.63
CA ILE A 233 -22.54 -8.10 -5.22
C ILE A 233 -24.00 -7.69 -4.93
N MET A 234 -24.30 -7.26 -3.70
CA MET A 234 -25.64 -6.78 -3.32
C MET A 234 -26.05 -5.54 -4.12
N PHE A 235 -25.16 -4.55 -4.26
CA PHE A 235 -25.45 -3.34 -5.01
C PHE A 235 -25.65 -3.63 -6.51
N CYS A 236 -24.80 -4.48 -7.11
CA CYS A 236 -24.97 -4.91 -8.49
C CYS A 236 -26.28 -5.67 -8.71
N LEU A 237 -26.65 -6.57 -7.78
CA LEU A 237 -27.92 -7.29 -7.82
C LEU A 237 -29.13 -6.35 -7.77
N GLU A 238 -29.08 -5.34 -6.89
CA GLU A 238 -30.13 -4.35 -6.77
C GLU A 238 -30.25 -3.50 -8.05
N GLN A 239 -29.12 -3.04 -8.60
CA GLN A 239 -29.13 -2.24 -9.82
C GLN A 239 -29.65 -3.06 -11.01
N GLU A 240 -29.18 -4.30 -11.21
CA GLU A 240 -29.63 -5.16 -12.31
C GLU A 240 -31.13 -5.45 -12.24
N LYS A 241 -31.70 -5.59 -11.03
CA LYS A 241 -33.16 -5.73 -10.84
C LYS A 241 -33.94 -4.45 -11.12
N ARG A 242 -33.35 -3.28 -10.86
CA ARG A 242 -34.00 -1.98 -11.04
C ARG A 242 -33.96 -1.51 -12.49
N LEU A 243 -32.77 -1.57 -13.09
CA LEU A 243 -32.50 -1.22 -14.48
C LEU A 243 -31.38 -2.13 -14.99
N PRO A 244 -31.69 -3.10 -15.86
CA PRO A 244 -30.69 -4.01 -16.40
C PRO A 244 -29.55 -3.27 -17.11
N PHE A 245 -28.32 -3.74 -16.91
CA PHE A 245 -27.14 -3.09 -17.47
C PHE A 245 -27.08 -3.25 -19.00
N SER A 246 -26.85 -2.16 -19.71
CA SER A 246 -26.64 -2.22 -21.16
C SER A 246 -25.22 -2.65 -21.50
N LYS A 247 -25.04 -3.12 -22.74
CA LYS A 247 -23.71 -3.46 -23.26
C LYS A 247 -22.83 -2.21 -23.27
N ARG A 248 -21.58 -2.36 -22.82
CA ARG A 248 -20.53 -1.33 -22.81
C ARG A 248 -20.74 -0.12 -21.88
N GLU A 249 -21.65 -0.17 -20.91
CA GLU A 249 -21.79 0.93 -19.92
C GLU A 249 -20.61 1.01 -18.95
N GLY A 250 -19.87 -0.09 -18.77
CA GLY A 250 -18.79 -0.20 -17.79
C GLY A 250 -19.25 -0.90 -16.50
N PRO A 251 -18.33 -1.21 -15.57
CA PRO A 251 -18.67 -1.82 -14.30
C PRO A 251 -19.31 -0.82 -13.33
N TYR A 252 -20.25 -1.30 -12.51
CA TYR A 252 -20.75 -0.54 -11.35
C TYR A 252 -19.76 -0.59 -10.18
N GLY A 253 -19.15 -1.75 -9.97
CA GLY A 253 -18.17 -2.00 -8.92
C GLY A 253 -16.79 -2.31 -9.47
N LEU A 254 -15.78 -1.59 -8.97
CA LEU A 254 -14.38 -1.81 -9.31
C LEU A 254 -13.59 -2.18 -8.06
N ILE A 255 -12.77 -3.23 -8.16
CA ILE A 255 -11.85 -3.66 -7.12
C ILE A 255 -10.44 -3.65 -7.71
N ILE A 256 -9.54 -2.91 -7.08
CA ILE A 256 -8.14 -2.82 -7.47
C ILE A 256 -7.29 -3.59 -6.47
N CYS A 257 -6.47 -4.50 -6.96
CA CYS A 257 -5.54 -5.31 -6.16
C CYS A 257 -4.09 -5.07 -6.64
N PRO A 258 -3.08 -5.10 -5.75
CA PRO A 258 -1.67 -4.89 -6.11
C PRO A 258 -1.08 -5.99 -7.00
N SER A 259 -1.53 -7.24 -6.85
CA SER A 259 -0.99 -8.40 -7.57
C SER A 259 -2.03 -9.12 -8.42
N ARG A 260 -1.54 -9.82 -9.45
CA ARG A 260 -2.38 -10.61 -10.37
C ARG A 260 -3.08 -11.75 -9.64
N GLU A 261 -2.38 -12.32 -8.66
CA GLU A 261 -2.82 -13.48 -7.93
C GLU A 261 -3.90 -13.12 -6.90
N LEU A 262 -3.75 -11.99 -6.19
CA LEU A 262 -4.80 -11.48 -5.31
C LEU A 262 -6.07 -11.09 -6.10
N ALA A 263 -5.89 -10.51 -7.28
CA ALA A 263 -6.99 -10.21 -8.19
C ALA A 263 -7.72 -11.49 -8.65
N ARG A 264 -7.00 -12.55 -9.02
CA ARG A 264 -7.59 -13.87 -9.36
C ARG A 264 -8.36 -14.46 -8.19
N GLN A 265 -7.80 -14.42 -6.99
CA GLN A 265 -8.46 -14.92 -5.79
C GLN A 265 -9.78 -14.18 -5.52
N THR A 266 -9.73 -12.85 -5.57
CA THR A 266 -10.90 -12.00 -5.33
C THR A 266 -11.97 -12.23 -6.39
N HIS A 267 -11.58 -12.35 -7.67
CA HIS A 267 -12.49 -12.69 -8.76
C HIS A 267 -13.17 -14.05 -8.55
N GLY A 268 -12.42 -15.08 -8.15
CA GLY A 268 -12.99 -16.40 -7.86
C GLY A 268 -13.98 -16.40 -6.67
N ILE A 269 -13.75 -15.56 -5.67
CA ILE A 269 -14.71 -15.38 -4.56
C ILE A 269 -16.01 -14.76 -5.05
N ILE A 270 -15.92 -13.73 -5.91
CA ILE A 270 -17.10 -13.07 -6.48
C ILE A 270 -17.88 -14.05 -7.36
N ASP A 271 -17.20 -14.76 -8.26
CA ASP A 271 -17.83 -15.72 -9.16
C ASP A 271 -18.58 -16.82 -8.39
N TYR A 272 -17.98 -17.35 -7.32
CA TYR A 272 -18.61 -18.32 -6.43
C TYR A 272 -19.97 -17.83 -5.91
N TYR A 273 -20.05 -16.61 -5.38
CA TYR A 273 -21.31 -16.07 -4.85
C TYR A 273 -22.29 -15.66 -5.95
N CYS A 274 -21.82 -15.16 -7.09
CA CYS A 274 -22.66 -14.88 -8.25
C CYS A 274 -23.36 -16.15 -8.76
N ARG A 275 -22.63 -17.26 -8.87
CA ARG A 275 -23.20 -18.56 -9.27
C ARG A 275 -24.26 -19.05 -8.31
N LEU A 276 -24.02 -18.94 -6.99
CA LEU A 276 -25.02 -19.32 -5.99
C LEU A 276 -26.31 -18.50 -6.07
N LEU A 277 -26.20 -17.19 -6.37
CA LEU A 277 -27.36 -16.34 -6.57
C LEU A 277 -28.13 -16.75 -7.84
N GLN A 278 -27.42 -17.06 -8.91
CA GLN A 278 -28.03 -17.52 -10.16
C GLN A 278 -28.75 -18.87 -9.99
N GLU A 279 -28.16 -19.82 -9.26
CA GLU A 279 -28.79 -21.11 -8.90
C GLU A 279 -30.08 -20.91 -8.07
N ASP A 280 -30.19 -19.80 -7.34
CA ASP A 280 -31.38 -19.41 -6.55
C ASP A 280 -32.40 -18.60 -7.40
N GLY A 281 -32.23 -18.55 -8.72
CA GLY A 281 -33.15 -17.90 -9.66
C GLY A 281 -32.98 -16.38 -9.79
N LEU A 282 -31.88 -15.82 -9.30
CA LEU A 282 -31.58 -14.39 -9.43
C LEU A 282 -30.88 -14.06 -10.76
N PRO A 283 -30.93 -12.78 -11.21
CA PRO A 283 -30.27 -12.36 -12.44
C PRO A 283 -28.76 -12.69 -12.46
N PRO A 284 -28.20 -13.07 -13.62
CA PRO A 284 -26.81 -13.45 -13.74
C PRO A 284 -25.89 -12.22 -13.65
N LEU A 285 -25.11 -12.15 -12.56
CA LEU A 285 -24.11 -11.11 -12.37
C LEU A 285 -22.78 -11.52 -13.01
N ARG A 286 -22.19 -10.61 -13.79
CA ARG A 286 -20.95 -10.82 -14.54
C ARG A 286 -19.79 -10.05 -13.92
N CYS A 287 -18.69 -10.75 -13.62
CA CYS A 287 -17.46 -10.17 -13.11
C CYS A 287 -16.30 -10.37 -14.09
N ALA A 288 -15.64 -9.28 -14.50
CA ALA A 288 -14.45 -9.34 -15.36
C ALA A 288 -13.15 -9.33 -14.54
N LEU A 289 -12.15 -10.08 -15.00
CA LEU A 289 -10.80 -10.08 -14.44
C LEU A 289 -9.82 -9.40 -15.41
N CYS A 290 -9.23 -8.28 -15.00
CA CYS A 290 -8.36 -7.44 -15.81
C CYS A 290 -6.94 -7.38 -15.23
N ILE A 291 -6.14 -8.40 -15.54
CA ILE A 291 -4.74 -8.52 -15.10
C ILE A 291 -3.80 -8.70 -16.28
N GLY A 292 -2.51 -8.36 -16.08
CA GLY A 292 -1.47 -8.59 -17.08
C GLY A 292 -1.24 -10.07 -17.36
N GLY A 293 -0.82 -10.40 -18.59
CA GLY A 293 -0.55 -11.78 -19.02
C GLY A 293 -1.79 -12.58 -19.47
N MET A 294 -2.98 -11.98 -19.45
CA MET A 294 -4.20 -12.58 -20.04
C MET A 294 -4.42 -12.09 -21.47
N SER A 295 -5.07 -12.95 -22.28
CA SER A 295 -5.42 -12.58 -23.65
C SER A 295 -6.42 -11.40 -23.65
N VAL A 296 -6.16 -10.40 -24.50
CA VAL A 296 -7.07 -9.25 -24.68
C VAL A 296 -8.43 -9.71 -25.20
N LYS A 297 -8.45 -10.77 -26.02
CA LYS A 297 -9.65 -11.27 -26.69
C LYS A 297 -10.69 -11.81 -25.70
N GLU A 298 -10.26 -12.64 -24.75
CA GLU A 298 -11.17 -13.20 -23.72
C GLU A 298 -11.71 -12.12 -22.79
N GLN A 299 -10.85 -11.17 -22.39
CA GLN A 299 -11.27 -10.03 -21.58
C GLN A 299 -12.33 -9.19 -22.30
N MET A 300 -12.11 -8.91 -23.59
CA MET A 300 -13.03 -8.10 -24.38
C MET A 300 -14.35 -8.79 -24.66
N GLU A 301 -14.38 -10.11 -24.80
CA GLU A 301 -15.64 -10.83 -24.98
C GLU A 301 -16.54 -10.67 -23.76
N THR A 302 -15.98 -10.83 -22.56
CA THR A 302 -16.71 -10.62 -21.30
C THR A 302 -17.19 -9.17 -21.17
N ILE A 303 -16.34 -8.19 -21.51
CA ILE A 303 -16.68 -6.76 -21.45
C ILE A 303 -17.80 -6.38 -22.45
N LYS A 304 -17.79 -6.97 -23.65
CA LYS A 304 -18.81 -6.70 -24.68
C LYS A 304 -20.22 -7.09 -24.26
N HIS A 305 -20.37 -8.13 -23.45
CA HIS A 305 -21.67 -8.59 -22.92
C HIS A 305 -22.18 -7.76 -21.74
N GLY A 306 -21.45 -6.71 -21.34
CA GLY A 306 -21.76 -5.89 -20.17
C GLY A 306 -21.24 -6.54 -18.89
N VAL A 307 -20.67 -5.74 -18.01
CA VAL A 307 -19.97 -6.21 -16.80
C VAL A 307 -20.52 -5.44 -15.61
N HIS A 308 -20.85 -6.15 -14.54
CA HIS A 308 -21.36 -5.52 -13.32
C HIS A 308 -20.20 -5.15 -12.39
N MET A 309 -19.21 -6.04 -12.30
CA MET A 309 -18.07 -5.93 -11.40
C MET A 309 -16.76 -6.18 -12.17
N MET A 310 -15.71 -5.47 -11.80
CA MET A 310 -14.38 -5.65 -12.37
C MET A 310 -13.35 -5.78 -11.25
N VAL A 311 -12.49 -6.79 -11.35
CA VAL A 311 -11.30 -6.94 -10.51
C VAL A 311 -10.07 -6.72 -11.38
N ALA A 312 -9.19 -5.80 -11.00
CA ALA A 312 -8.07 -5.42 -11.85
C ALA A 312 -6.78 -5.09 -11.08
N THR A 313 -5.64 -5.22 -11.76
CA THR A 313 -4.37 -4.63 -11.32
C THR A 313 -4.21 -3.22 -11.93
N PRO A 314 -3.62 -2.23 -11.22
CA PRO A 314 -3.55 -0.83 -11.65
C PRO A 314 -3.06 -0.64 -13.10
N GLY A 315 -1.87 -1.16 -13.43
CA GLY A 315 -1.28 -0.97 -14.75
C GLY A 315 -2.12 -1.55 -15.90
N ARG A 316 -2.75 -2.71 -15.70
CA ARG A 316 -3.63 -3.30 -16.74
C ARG A 316 -4.93 -2.51 -16.88
N LEU A 317 -5.52 -2.05 -15.79
CA LEU A 317 -6.71 -1.23 -15.83
C LEU A 317 -6.45 0.08 -16.58
N MET A 318 -5.32 0.74 -16.28
CA MET A 318 -4.88 1.95 -16.97
C MET A 318 -4.83 1.77 -18.49
N ASP A 319 -4.17 0.69 -18.95
CA ASP A 319 -4.05 0.37 -20.39
C ASP A 319 -5.43 0.26 -21.06
N LEU A 320 -6.38 -0.40 -20.40
CA LEU A 320 -7.75 -0.55 -20.91
C LEU A 320 -8.53 0.76 -20.93
N LEU A 321 -8.34 1.64 -19.95
CA LEU A 321 -8.97 2.96 -19.87
C LEU A 321 -8.41 3.91 -20.92
N GLN A 322 -7.08 3.96 -21.09
CA GLN A 322 -6.41 4.78 -22.09
C GLN A 322 -6.80 4.40 -23.52
N LYS A 323 -6.92 3.09 -23.79
CA LYS A 323 -7.41 2.56 -25.07
C LYS A 323 -8.93 2.68 -25.24
N LYS A 324 -9.66 3.25 -24.27
CA LYS A 324 -11.12 3.40 -24.26
C LYS A 324 -11.87 2.07 -24.47
N MET A 325 -11.26 0.97 -24.02
CA MET A 325 -11.86 -0.37 -24.09
C MET A 325 -12.88 -0.59 -22.97
N VAL A 326 -12.69 0.12 -21.85
CA VAL A 326 -13.57 0.12 -20.68
C VAL A 326 -13.89 1.58 -20.33
N SER A 327 -15.10 1.83 -19.82
CA SER A 327 -15.53 3.10 -19.25
C SER A 327 -15.85 2.94 -17.77
N LEU A 328 -15.64 3.99 -16.96
CA LEU A 328 -15.99 4.04 -15.52
C LEU A 328 -17.14 5.01 -15.24
N ASP A 329 -17.91 5.38 -16.27
CA ASP A 329 -18.96 6.40 -16.20
C ASP A 329 -20.03 6.08 -15.14
N ILE A 330 -20.45 4.81 -15.08
CA ILE A 330 -21.47 4.34 -14.13
C ILE A 330 -20.87 3.73 -12.86
N CYS A 331 -19.55 3.71 -12.72
CA CYS A 331 -18.90 3.11 -11.55
C CYS A 331 -19.21 3.96 -10.31
N ARG A 332 -19.85 3.36 -9.30
CA ARG A 332 -20.24 4.01 -8.05
C ARG A 332 -19.62 3.36 -6.82
N TYR A 333 -18.87 2.28 -7.00
CA TYR A 333 -18.21 1.55 -5.94
C TYR A 333 -16.76 1.26 -6.32
N LEU A 334 -15.82 1.67 -5.48
CA LEU A 334 -14.39 1.42 -5.64
C LEU A 334 -13.81 0.83 -4.36
N ALA A 335 -13.17 -0.33 -4.46
CA ALA A 335 -12.39 -0.90 -3.36
C ALA A 335 -10.91 -1.00 -3.75
N LEU A 336 -10.05 -0.49 -2.88
CA LEU A 336 -8.60 -0.64 -2.95
C LEU A 336 -8.17 -1.68 -1.90
N ASP A 337 -7.76 -2.87 -2.35
CA ASP A 337 -7.27 -3.91 -1.45
C ASP A 337 -5.75 -3.86 -1.33
N GLU A 338 -5.23 -4.04 -0.12
CA GLU A 338 -3.79 -3.89 0.21
C GLU A 338 -3.20 -2.57 -0.33
N ALA A 339 -3.82 -1.46 0.08
CA ALA A 339 -3.46 -0.12 -0.40
C ALA A 339 -2.06 0.32 0.00
N ASP A 340 -1.60 -0.05 1.21
CA ASP A 340 -0.20 0.06 1.65
C ASP A 340 0.75 -0.47 0.56
N ARG A 341 0.53 -1.73 0.15
CA ARG A 341 1.36 -2.37 -0.87
C ARG A 341 1.30 -1.70 -2.24
N MET A 342 0.14 -1.19 -2.64
CA MET A 342 0.03 -0.50 -3.92
C MET A 342 0.89 0.76 -3.96
N ILE A 343 0.96 1.51 -2.86
CA ILE A 343 1.80 2.69 -2.76
C ILE A 343 3.28 2.31 -2.71
N ASP A 344 3.65 1.27 -1.95
CA ASP A 344 5.04 0.79 -1.87
C ASP A 344 5.57 0.29 -3.22
N MET A 345 4.71 -0.32 -4.03
CA MET A 345 5.04 -0.74 -5.40
C MET A 345 5.10 0.42 -6.41
N GLY A 346 4.84 1.65 -5.98
CA GLY A 346 4.85 2.85 -6.83
C GLY A 346 3.60 3.04 -7.68
N PHE A 347 2.51 2.32 -7.43
CA PHE A 347 1.25 2.47 -8.19
C PHE A 347 0.44 3.70 -7.78
N GLU A 348 0.94 4.56 -6.90
CA GLU A 348 0.22 5.77 -6.47
C GLU A 348 -0.20 6.63 -7.66
N GLY A 349 0.74 6.95 -8.57
CA GLY A 349 0.45 7.75 -9.76
C GLY A 349 -0.60 7.10 -10.67
N ASP A 350 -0.56 5.77 -10.75
CA ASP A 350 -1.52 5.01 -11.55
C ASP A 350 -2.93 5.10 -10.99
N ILE A 351 -3.07 4.91 -9.67
CA ILE A 351 -4.35 4.99 -8.98
C ILE A 351 -4.92 6.41 -9.07
N ARG A 352 -4.09 7.44 -8.88
CA ARG A 352 -4.51 8.84 -9.04
C ARG A 352 -5.03 9.11 -10.45
N THR A 353 -4.41 8.54 -11.47
CA THR A 353 -4.86 8.67 -12.86
C THR A 353 -6.18 7.94 -13.09
N ILE A 354 -6.36 6.73 -12.54
CA ILE A 354 -7.63 5.98 -12.60
C ILE A 354 -8.78 6.81 -12.00
N PHE A 355 -8.53 7.55 -10.92
CA PHE A 355 -9.55 8.39 -10.28
C PHE A 355 -10.08 9.50 -11.21
N SER A 356 -9.27 9.96 -12.17
CA SER A 356 -9.69 10.98 -13.14
C SER A 356 -10.73 10.48 -14.16
N TYR A 357 -10.84 9.15 -14.37
CA TYR A 357 -11.78 8.54 -15.32
C TYR A 357 -13.21 8.42 -14.77
N PHE A 358 -13.42 8.60 -13.47
CA PHE A 358 -14.76 8.60 -12.90
C PHE A 358 -15.48 9.92 -13.24
N LYS A 359 -16.78 9.82 -13.55
CA LYS A 359 -17.61 10.99 -13.94
C LYS A 359 -18.58 11.47 -12.85
N GLY A 360 -18.61 10.81 -11.70
CA GLY A 360 -19.51 11.18 -10.62
C GLY A 360 -19.10 10.56 -9.30
N GLN A 361 -19.89 10.87 -8.27
CA GLN A 361 -19.67 10.38 -6.92
C GLN A 361 -19.57 8.86 -6.87
N ARG A 362 -18.61 8.36 -6.10
CA ARG A 362 -18.41 6.94 -5.82
C ARG A 362 -18.20 6.74 -4.32
N GLN A 363 -18.58 5.57 -3.83
CA GLN A 363 -18.17 5.08 -2.53
C GLN A 363 -16.76 4.52 -2.68
N THR A 364 -15.81 5.00 -1.87
CA THR A 364 -14.42 4.55 -1.89
C THR A 364 -14.10 3.80 -0.60
N LEU A 365 -13.56 2.60 -0.75
CA LEU A 365 -13.13 1.75 0.33
C LEU A 365 -11.63 1.50 0.22
N LEU A 366 -10.90 1.69 1.31
CA LEU A 366 -9.47 1.47 1.39
C LEU A 366 -9.19 0.40 2.45
N PHE A 367 -8.59 -0.71 2.03
CA PHE A 367 -8.18 -1.78 2.94
C PHE A 367 -6.66 -1.85 3.00
N SER A 368 -6.14 -1.89 4.22
CA SER A 368 -4.70 -1.87 4.49
C SER A 368 -4.38 -2.68 5.74
N ALA A 369 -3.18 -3.23 5.85
CA ALA A 369 -2.74 -3.82 7.12
C ALA A 369 -2.10 -2.77 8.03
N THR A 370 -1.41 -1.80 7.41
CA THR A 370 -0.72 -0.71 8.10
C THR A 370 -1.28 0.64 7.69
N MET A 371 -0.90 1.69 8.41
CA MET A 371 -1.39 3.04 8.18
C MET A 371 -0.25 4.07 8.30
N PRO A 372 0.82 3.97 7.48
CA PRO A 372 1.90 4.95 7.48
C PRO A 372 1.41 6.32 6.99
N LYS A 373 2.16 7.39 7.29
CA LYS A 373 1.79 8.77 6.91
C LYS A 373 1.44 8.91 5.43
N LYS A 374 2.17 8.22 4.53
CA LYS A 374 1.88 8.22 3.09
C LYS A 374 0.47 7.70 2.77
N ILE A 375 0.04 6.60 3.40
CA ILE A 375 -1.30 6.03 3.22
C ILE A 375 -2.37 6.90 3.87
N GLN A 376 -2.10 7.50 5.03
CA GLN A 376 -3.02 8.46 5.66
C GLN A 376 -3.28 9.66 4.75
N ASN A 377 -2.22 10.22 4.15
CA ASN A 377 -2.33 11.35 3.22
C ASN A 377 -3.06 10.96 1.94
N PHE A 378 -2.76 9.78 1.39
CA PHE A 378 -3.49 9.24 0.25
C PHE A 378 -4.98 9.09 0.58
N ALA A 379 -5.32 8.49 1.72
CA ALA A 379 -6.69 8.29 2.17
C ALA A 379 -7.47 9.61 2.34
N LYS A 380 -6.86 10.63 2.97
CA LYS A 380 -7.44 11.97 3.10
C LYS A 380 -7.79 12.59 1.74
N SER A 381 -6.96 12.38 0.73
CA SER A 381 -7.20 12.91 -0.62
C SER A 381 -8.19 12.10 -1.46
N ALA A 382 -8.48 10.86 -1.06
CA ALA A 382 -9.20 9.87 -1.87
C ALA A 382 -10.64 9.59 -1.38
N LEU A 383 -10.92 9.75 -0.08
CA LEU A 383 -12.19 9.36 0.56
C LEU A 383 -12.97 10.58 1.08
N VAL A 384 -14.30 10.46 1.14
CA VAL A 384 -15.23 11.50 1.63
C VAL A 384 -15.82 11.09 2.97
N LYS A 385 -15.53 11.84 4.05
CA LYS A 385 -15.99 11.57 5.43
C LYS A 385 -15.94 10.07 5.79
N PRO A 386 -14.77 9.41 5.64
CA PRO A 386 -14.67 7.97 5.82
C PRO A 386 -14.86 7.56 7.28
N ILE A 387 -15.33 6.34 7.48
CA ILE A 387 -15.28 5.67 8.78
C ILE A 387 -14.04 4.79 8.81
N THR A 388 -13.15 5.04 9.77
CA THR A 388 -11.97 4.22 10.01
C THR A 388 -12.35 3.09 10.94
N ILE A 389 -12.14 1.85 10.52
CA ILE A 389 -12.39 0.65 11.32
C ILE A 389 -11.07 -0.08 11.45
N ASN A 390 -10.57 -0.14 12.67
CA ASN A 390 -9.32 -0.82 13.01
C ASN A 390 -9.64 -2.03 13.90
N VAL A 391 -9.19 -3.20 13.48
CA VAL A 391 -9.39 -4.47 14.19
C VAL A 391 -8.05 -5.02 14.61
N GLY A 392 -7.87 -5.15 15.92
CA GLY A 392 -6.57 -5.50 16.51
C GLY A 392 -5.64 -4.29 16.61
N ARG A 393 -4.35 -4.54 16.82
CA ARG A 393 -3.33 -3.49 16.84
C ARG A 393 -2.81 -3.31 15.41
N ALA A 394 -3.00 -2.12 14.84
CA ALA A 394 -2.53 -1.80 13.49
C ALA A 394 -1.02 -2.07 13.38
N GLY A 395 -0.60 -2.76 12.31
CA GLY A 395 0.80 -3.16 12.11
C GLY A 395 1.33 -4.20 13.09
N ALA A 396 0.51 -4.80 13.96
CA ALA A 396 0.94 -5.92 14.79
C ALA A 396 0.79 -7.27 14.07
N ALA A 397 1.67 -8.20 14.42
CA ALA A 397 1.52 -9.61 14.09
C ALA A 397 0.18 -10.16 14.61
N SER A 398 -0.35 -11.18 13.94
CA SER A 398 -1.47 -11.95 14.52
C SER A 398 -1.03 -12.58 15.84
N LEU A 399 -1.89 -12.51 16.86
CA LEU A 399 -1.65 -13.15 18.16
C LEU A 399 -1.59 -14.68 18.05
N ASP A 400 -2.14 -15.22 16.97
CA ASP A 400 -2.13 -16.65 16.68
C ASP A 400 -0.78 -17.13 16.10
N VAL A 401 0.23 -16.26 15.98
CA VAL A 401 1.55 -16.61 15.44
C VAL A 401 2.61 -16.56 16.54
N VAL A 402 3.17 -17.74 16.86
CA VAL A 402 4.35 -17.89 17.70
C VAL A 402 5.57 -17.46 16.90
N GLN A 403 6.27 -16.43 17.38
CA GLN A 403 7.42 -15.85 16.70
C GLN A 403 8.71 -16.29 17.40
N GLU A 404 9.58 -16.99 16.68
CA GLU A 404 10.91 -17.38 17.10
C GLU A 404 11.93 -16.52 16.35
N VAL A 405 12.86 -15.93 17.09
CA VAL A 405 13.96 -15.14 16.51
C VAL A 405 15.26 -15.82 16.90
N GLU A 406 15.99 -16.32 15.90
CA GLU A 406 17.17 -17.15 16.10
C GLU A 406 18.39 -16.48 15.46
N TYR A 407 19.47 -16.35 16.24
CA TYR A 407 20.72 -15.81 15.73
C TYR A 407 21.47 -16.89 14.96
N VAL A 408 21.62 -16.70 13.65
CA VAL A 408 22.24 -17.68 12.74
C VAL A 408 23.30 -16.97 11.91
N LYS A 409 24.53 -17.51 11.92
CA LYS A 409 25.60 -16.97 11.07
C LYS A 409 25.29 -17.25 9.60
N GLU A 410 25.73 -16.37 8.71
CA GLU A 410 25.43 -16.46 7.27
C GLU A 410 25.85 -17.80 6.67
N GLU A 411 27.04 -18.29 7.05
CA GLU A 411 27.58 -19.56 6.55
C GLU A 411 26.79 -20.78 7.04
N ALA A 412 26.05 -20.64 8.15
CA ALA A 412 25.31 -21.71 8.79
C ALA A 412 23.81 -21.73 8.42
N LYS A 413 23.27 -20.64 7.84
CA LYS A 413 21.83 -20.49 7.55
C LYS A 413 21.26 -21.66 6.75
N MET A 414 21.95 -22.12 5.70
CA MET A 414 21.48 -23.19 4.83
C MET A 414 21.34 -24.53 5.55
N VAL A 415 22.31 -24.86 6.42
CA VAL A 415 22.28 -26.10 7.21
C VAL A 415 21.21 -26.01 8.29
N TYR A 416 21.14 -24.87 8.97
CA TYR A 416 20.17 -24.63 10.03
C TYR A 416 18.72 -24.60 9.53
N LEU A 417 18.51 -24.20 8.27
CA LEU A 417 17.20 -24.27 7.62
C LEU A 417 16.63 -25.70 7.62
N LEU A 418 17.46 -26.73 7.41
CA LEU A 418 17.00 -28.13 7.46
C LEU A 418 16.57 -28.54 8.86
N GLU A 419 17.27 -28.07 9.89
CA GLU A 419 16.89 -28.29 11.29
C GLU A 419 15.55 -27.60 11.60
N CYS A 420 15.36 -26.38 11.10
CA CYS A 420 14.09 -25.66 11.25
C CYS A 420 12.93 -26.38 10.57
N LEU A 421 13.14 -26.98 9.40
CA LEU A 421 12.12 -27.76 8.70
C LEU A 421 11.67 -29.01 9.47
N GLN A 422 12.46 -29.51 10.42
CA GLN A 422 12.09 -30.64 11.27
C GLN A 422 11.19 -30.24 12.46
N LYS A 423 11.09 -28.94 12.78
CA LYS A 423 10.29 -28.43 13.91
C LYS A 423 8.79 -28.64 13.69
N THR A 424 8.33 -28.63 12.43
CA THR A 424 6.91 -28.64 12.09
C THR A 424 6.61 -29.49 10.85
N PRO A 425 5.42 -30.09 10.74
CA PRO A 425 5.00 -30.73 9.51
C PRO A 425 4.75 -29.72 8.37
N PRO A 426 4.78 -30.16 7.11
CA PRO A 426 4.32 -29.37 5.97
C PRO A 426 2.87 -28.91 6.11
N PRO A 427 2.43 -27.83 5.42
CA PRO A 427 3.22 -27.01 4.48
C PRO A 427 4.04 -25.90 5.15
N VAL A 428 5.26 -25.67 4.62
CA VAL A 428 6.21 -24.63 5.07
C VAL A 428 6.46 -23.59 3.98
N LEU A 429 6.51 -22.31 4.37
CA LEU A 429 6.83 -21.19 3.49
C LEU A 429 8.12 -20.51 3.92
N ILE A 430 9.11 -20.47 3.03
CA ILE A 430 10.42 -19.86 3.25
C ILE A 430 10.52 -18.55 2.47
N PHE A 431 10.87 -17.47 3.15
CA PHE A 431 11.12 -16.16 2.56
C PHE A 431 12.60 -15.85 2.50
N ALA A 432 13.08 -15.52 1.31
CA ALA A 432 14.41 -14.96 1.08
C ALA A 432 14.30 -13.65 0.30
N GLU A 433 15.24 -12.75 0.49
CA GLU A 433 15.16 -11.42 -0.12
C GLU A 433 15.57 -11.46 -1.60
N LYS A 434 16.68 -12.13 -1.91
CA LYS A 434 17.24 -12.16 -3.26
C LYS A 434 16.73 -13.34 -4.07
N LYS A 435 16.57 -13.14 -5.38
CA LYS A 435 16.17 -14.19 -6.33
C LYS A 435 17.18 -15.34 -6.36
N ALA A 436 18.48 -15.01 -6.32
CA ALA A 436 19.55 -16.00 -6.31
C ALA A 436 19.49 -16.91 -5.08
N ASP A 437 19.16 -16.35 -3.91
CA ASP A 437 19.03 -17.14 -2.68
C ASP A 437 17.82 -18.06 -2.74
N VAL A 438 16.70 -17.62 -3.33
CA VAL A 438 15.54 -18.49 -3.57
C VAL A 438 15.89 -19.70 -4.42
N ASP A 439 16.60 -19.50 -5.53
CA ASP A 439 17.02 -20.61 -6.40
C ASP A 439 18.05 -21.53 -5.70
N ALA A 440 19.01 -20.96 -4.96
CA ALA A 440 20.01 -21.73 -4.23
C ALA A 440 19.41 -22.59 -3.10
N ILE A 441 18.48 -22.02 -2.33
CA ILE A 441 17.73 -22.76 -1.29
C ILE A 441 16.90 -23.87 -1.95
N HIS A 442 16.22 -23.57 -3.06
CA HIS A 442 15.41 -24.55 -3.77
C HIS A 442 16.23 -25.74 -4.27
N GLU A 443 17.35 -25.49 -4.94
CA GLU A 443 18.25 -26.54 -5.41
C GLU A 443 18.80 -27.38 -4.24
N TYR A 444 19.22 -26.72 -3.16
CA TYR A 444 19.71 -27.41 -1.97
C TYR A 444 18.66 -28.32 -1.33
N LEU A 445 17.41 -27.85 -1.21
CA LEU A 445 16.30 -28.65 -0.67
C LEU A 445 16.02 -29.88 -1.54
N LEU A 446 16.03 -29.73 -2.88
CA LEU A 446 15.86 -30.85 -3.79
C LEU A 446 16.98 -31.89 -3.67
N LEU A 447 18.24 -31.45 -3.54
CA LEU A 447 19.39 -32.34 -3.30
C LEU A 447 19.28 -33.13 -1.99
N LYS A 448 18.60 -32.56 -0.99
CA LYS A 448 18.31 -33.21 0.30
C LYS A 448 17.04 -34.06 0.28
N GLY A 449 16.38 -34.19 -0.86
CA GLY A 449 15.17 -35.00 -1.03
C GLY A 449 13.90 -34.34 -0.49
N VAL A 450 13.92 -33.02 -0.26
CA VAL A 450 12.74 -32.26 0.18
C VAL A 450 11.92 -31.85 -1.04
N GLU A 451 10.62 -32.09 -0.98
CA GLU A 451 9.69 -31.71 -2.03
C GLU A 451 9.41 -30.20 -2.04
N ALA A 452 10.30 -29.44 -2.68
CA ALA A 452 10.25 -27.97 -2.69
C ALA A 452 9.91 -27.37 -4.08
N VAL A 453 9.30 -26.19 -4.07
CA VAL A 453 9.10 -25.32 -5.24
C VAL A 453 9.58 -23.89 -4.96
N ALA A 454 9.93 -23.15 -6.00
CA ALA A 454 10.42 -21.77 -5.91
C ALA A 454 9.53 -20.78 -6.68
N ILE A 455 9.30 -19.59 -6.11
CA ILE A 455 8.57 -18.50 -6.76
C ILE A 455 9.31 -17.17 -6.55
N HIS A 456 9.77 -16.58 -7.65
CA HIS A 456 10.33 -15.22 -7.66
C HIS A 456 10.02 -14.53 -8.99
N GLY A 457 10.23 -13.21 -9.08
CA GLY A 457 9.91 -12.41 -10.28
C GLY A 457 10.78 -12.69 -11.51
N GLY A 458 11.65 -13.70 -11.48
CA GLY A 458 12.40 -14.17 -12.64
C GLY A 458 11.83 -15.44 -13.28
N LYS A 459 10.88 -16.13 -12.61
CA LYS A 459 10.20 -17.31 -13.16
C LYS A 459 9.08 -16.89 -14.10
N ASP A 460 8.81 -17.72 -15.10
CA ASP A 460 7.72 -17.49 -16.03
C ASP A 460 6.35 -17.65 -15.36
N GLN A 461 5.33 -16.97 -15.89
CA GLN A 461 4.00 -16.97 -15.28
C GLN A 461 3.39 -18.38 -15.22
N GLU A 462 3.65 -19.23 -16.23
CA GLU A 462 3.16 -20.61 -16.25
C GLU A 462 3.83 -21.45 -15.16
N GLU A 463 5.14 -21.31 -14.98
CA GLU A 463 5.90 -21.97 -13.90
C GLU A 463 5.41 -21.52 -12.53
N ARG A 464 5.22 -20.21 -12.33
CA ARG A 464 4.66 -19.65 -11.08
C ARG A 464 3.28 -20.26 -10.79
N THR A 465 2.42 -20.36 -11.79
CA THR A 465 1.06 -20.90 -11.62
C THR A 465 1.11 -22.39 -11.25
N LYS A 466 1.94 -23.19 -11.95
CA LYS A 466 2.15 -24.62 -11.64
C LYS A 466 2.73 -24.82 -10.24
N ALA A 467 3.70 -24.02 -9.84
CA ALA A 467 4.32 -24.09 -8.51
C ALA A 467 3.30 -23.78 -7.40
N ILE A 468 2.48 -22.72 -7.57
CA ILE A 468 1.41 -22.35 -6.63
C ILE A 468 0.39 -23.47 -6.52
N GLU A 469 -0.05 -24.03 -7.64
CA GLU A 469 -1.03 -25.12 -7.65
C GLU A 469 -0.47 -26.39 -7.00
N ALA A 470 0.76 -26.77 -7.33
CA ALA A 470 1.40 -27.95 -6.73
C ALA A 470 1.53 -27.83 -5.20
N PHE A 471 1.95 -26.67 -4.70
CA PHE A 471 2.03 -26.41 -3.26
C PHE A 471 0.65 -26.37 -2.60
N ARG A 472 -0.33 -25.70 -3.23
CA ARG A 472 -1.72 -25.62 -2.71
C ARG A 472 -2.40 -26.98 -2.64
N ASP A 473 -2.14 -27.85 -3.60
CA ASP A 473 -2.70 -29.20 -3.69
C ASP A 473 -1.96 -30.20 -2.77
N GLY A 474 -0.93 -29.76 -2.03
CA GLY A 474 -0.15 -30.60 -1.12
C GLY A 474 0.79 -31.58 -1.82
N LYS A 475 1.12 -31.36 -3.10
CA LYS A 475 2.10 -32.16 -3.86
C LYS A 475 3.54 -31.74 -3.59
N LYS A 476 3.71 -30.59 -2.92
CA LYS A 476 4.99 -30.01 -2.54
C LYS A 476 4.86 -29.49 -1.12
N ASP A 477 5.81 -29.87 -0.29
CA ASP A 477 5.82 -29.61 1.14
C ASP A 477 6.33 -28.22 1.48
N VAL A 478 7.25 -27.71 0.66
CA VAL A 478 7.96 -26.45 0.92
C VAL A 478 7.83 -25.51 -0.28
N LEU A 479 7.51 -24.26 -0.01
CA LEU A 479 7.57 -23.18 -0.99
C LEU A 479 8.63 -22.17 -0.56
N VAL A 480 9.58 -21.87 -1.46
CA VAL A 480 10.59 -20.82 -1.28
C VAL A 480 10.20 -19.63 -2.16
N ALA A 481 10.13 -18.42 -1.58
CA ALA A 481 9.71 -17.25 -2.35
C ALA A 481 10.34 -15.94 -1.91
N THR A 482 10.41 -14.98 -2.83
CA THR A 482 10.67 -13.59 -2.48
C THR A 482 9.38 -12.88 -2.07
N ASP A 483 9.51 -11.78 -1.32
CA ASP A 483 8.38 -10.92 -0.94
C ASP A 483 7.51 -10.53 -2.13
N VAL A 484 8.14 -10.07 -3.21
CA VAL A 484 7.43 -9.58 -4.39
C VAL A 484 6.55 -10.66 -5.01
N ALA A 485 7.03 -11.90 -5.05
CA ALA A 485 6.38 -12.95 -5.82
C ALA A 485 5.37 -13.78 -5.02
N SER A 486 5.46 -13.74 -3.68
CA SER A 486 4.55 -14.37 -2.73
C SER A 486 3.43 -13.44 -2.23
N LYS A 487 3.59 -12.11 -2.42
CA LYS A 487 2.60 -11.09 -2.05
C LYS A 487 1.25 -11.35 -2.75
N GLY A 488 0.18 -11.40 -1.95
CA GLY A 488 -1.18 -11.65 -2.44
C GLY A 488 -1.52 -13.12 -2.70
N LEU A 489 -0.63 -14.06 -2.39
CA LEU A 489 -0.95 -15.50 -2.42
C LEU A 489 -1.62 -15.94 -1.12
N ASP A 490 -2.79 -16.56 -1.24
CA ASP A 490 -3.47 -17.23 -0.13
C ASP A 490 -3.19 -18.73 -0.20
N PHE A 491 -2.31 -19.17 0.69
CA PHE A 491 -2.01 -20.59 0.87
C PHE A 491 -2.82 -21.13 2.04
N PRO A 492 -3.41 -22.33 1.90
CA PRO A 492 -4.16 -22.96 2.99
C PRO A 492 -3.23 -23.23 4.18
N ALA A 493 -3.64 -22.76 5.36
CA ALA A 493 -3.08 -23.04 6.69
C ALA A 493 -1.59 -23.46 6.74
N ILE A 494 -0.70 -22.59 6.27
CA ILE A 494 0.76 -22.77 6.41
C ILE A 494 1.06 -23.02 7.89
N GLN A 495 1.79 -24.08 8.20
CA GLN A 495 2.14 -24.43 9.58
C GLN A 495 3.32 -23.62 10.09
N HIS A 496 4.28 -23.36 9.19
CA HIS A 496 5.53 -22.69 9.53
C HIS A 496 5.94 -21.70 8.45
N VAL A 497 6.22 -20.48 8.87
CA VAL A 497 6.87 -19.45 8.05
C VAL A 497 8.32 -19.33 8.50
N ILE A 498 9.26 -19.47 7.60
CA ILE A 498 10.68 -19.27 7.88
C ILE A 498 11.16 -18.03 7.13
N ASN A 499 11.57 -17.00 7.86
CA ASN A 499 12.26 -15.85 7.29
C ASN A 499 13.76 -16.17 7.27
N TYR A 500 14.25 -16.63 6.11
CA TYR A 500 15.66 -16.91 5.89
C TYR A 500 16.50 -15.63 5.99
N ASP A 501 15.94 -14.52 5.50
CA ASP A 501 16.47 -13.17 5.66
C ASP A 501 15.44 -12.29 6.39
N MET A 502 15.89 -11.54 7.39
CA MET A 502 15.06 -10.52 8.03
C MET A 502 14.72 -9.41 7.01
N PRO A 503 13.45 -9.07 6.79
CA PRO A 503 13.09 -7.97 5.90
C PRO A 503 13.51 -6.61 6.49
N GLU A 504 13.88 -5.67 5.60
CA GLU A 504 14.28 -4.30 5.98
C GLU A 504 13.15 -3.53 6.69
N GLU A 505 11.90 -3.76 6.27
CA GLU A 505 10.72 -3.09 6.81
C GLU A 505 9.90 -4.05 7.68
N ILE A 506 9.46 -3.56 8.85
CA ILE A 506 8.64 -4.33 9.80
C ILE A 506 7.27 -4.69 9.21
N GLU A 507 6.75 -3.87 8.30
CA GLU A 507 5.51 -4.13 7.57
C GLU A 507 5.61 -5.41 6.74
N ASN A 508 6.73 -5.59 6.04
CA ASN A 508 6.99 -6.81 5.28
C ASN A 508 7.12 -8.01 6.22
N TYR A 509 7.77 -7.87 7.37
CA TYR A 509 7.84 -8.92 8.40
C TYR A 509 6.44 -9.38 8.83
N VAL A 510 5.58 -8.45 9.23
CA VAL A 510 4.19 -8.74 9.67
C VAL A 510 3.39 -9.43 8.57
N HIS A 511 3.63 -9.07 7.31
CA HIS A 511 3.00 -9.70 6.15
C HIS A 511 3.50 -11.13 5.85
N ARG A 512 4.79 -11.39 6.07
CA ARG A 512 5.39 -12.73 5.91
C ARG A 512 4.84 -13.67 6.96
N ILE A 513 4.91 -13.30 8.24
CA ILE A 513 4.43 -14.15 9.33
C ILE A 513 2.91 -14.30 9.34
N GLY A 514 2.17 -13.30 8.83
CA GLY A 514 0.71 -13.40 8.62
C GLY A 514 0.26 -14.39 7.53
N ARG A 515 1.20 -15.17 6.95
CA ARG A 515 0.88 -16.33 6.10
C ARG A 515 0.53 -17.58 6.90
N THR A 516 0.95 -17.66 8.16
CA THR A 516 0.52 -18.67 9.12
C THR A 516 -0.44 -18.07 10.16
N GLY A 517 -0.95 -18.87 11.09
CA GLY A 517 -1.84 -18.40 12.16
C GLY A 517 -3.19 -17.88 11.68
N ARG A 518 -3.80 -18.54 10.69
CA ARG A 518 -5.07 -18.13 10.07
C ARG A 518 -6.25 -18.96 10.57
N SER A 519 -7.45 -18.34 10.58
CA SER A 519 -8.73 -19.01 10.85
C SER A 519 -8.83 -19.73 12.21
N GLY A 520 -8.13 -19.23 13.24
CA GLY A 520 -8.15 -19.78 14.59
C GLY A 520 -7.16 -20.91 14.86
N ASN A 521 -6.29 -21.24 13.90
CA ASN A 521 -5.16 -22.13 14.11
C ASN A 521 -3.94 -21.33 14.56
N THR A 522 -3.12 -21.91 15.44
CA THR A 522 -1.81 -21.35 15.79
C THR A 522 -0.77 -21.69 14.74
N GLY A 523 0.08 -20.72 14.43
CA GLY A 523 1.18 -20.83 13.46
C GLY A 523 2.54 -20.56 14.08
N ILE A 524 3.62 -21.08 13.49
CA ILE A 524 4.99 -20.76 13.91
C ILE A 524 5.67 -19.90 12.84
N ALA A 525 6.41 -18.88 13.26
CA ALA A 525 7.24 -18.07 12.40
C ALA A 525 8.67 -18.00 12.97
N THR A 526 9.63 -18.64 12.31
CA THR A 526 11.06 -18.59 12.70
C THR A 526 11.79 -17.60 11.82
N THR A 527 12.58 -16.71 12.44
CA THR A 527 13.29 -15.64 11.73
C THR A 527 14.77 -15.69 12.06
N PHE A 528 15.59 -15.80 11.02
CA PHE A 528 17.03 -15.76 11.16
C PHE A 528 17.51 -14.31 11.23
N ILE A 529 18.28 -14.01 12.27
CA ILE A 529 18.97 -12.73 12.44
C ILE A 529 20.48 -12.95 12.48
N ASN A 530 21.23 -12.02 11.93
CA ASN A 530 22.70 -12.03 11.95
C ASN A 530 23.23 -10.61 12.21
N LYS A 531 24.55 -10.42 12.19
CA LYS A 531 25.16 -9.08 12.39
C LYS A 531 24.92 -8.09 11.25
N ALA A 532 24.45 -8.56 10.10
CA ALA A 532 24.17 -7.75 8.92
C ALA A 532 22.70 -7.27 8.86
N CYS A 533 21.85 -7.73 9.78
CA CYS A 533 20.46 -7.30 9.93
C CYS A 533 20.34 -5.91 10.57
#